data_AF-A0A7L5NT37-F1
#
_entry.id   AF-A0A7L5NT37-F1
#
_cell.length_a   1.000
_cell.length_b   1.000
_cell.length_c   1.000
_cell.angle_alpha   90.00
_cell.angle_beta   90.00
_cell.angle_gamma   90.00
#
_symmetry.space_group_name_H-M   'P 1'
#
loop_
_entity.id
_entity.type
_entity.pdbx_description
1 polymer ?
#
loop_
_entity_poly.entity_id
_entity_poly.type
_entity_poly.pdbx_seq_one_letter_code
_entity_poly.pdbx_strand_id
1 'polypeptide(L)'
;MVKAEEKVQKKPVLKKDGKKVVAKKTKKSKPKPKVVKKTVKKAKNQPLSLETTINLHRVVFGCTFKRRARKAIKAIRGFVRRVMKTHDVRIDPKLNKFVWSGGVKGVPFRARLRLDRKRSEDEDSKKKLYTVVSWVPVHDFKNLTHKKIEE
;
A
#
# COMPACT_ATOMS: atom_id res chain seq x y z
N MET A 1 51.31 -33.60 -12.99
CA MET A 1 52.44 -33.22 -12.11
C MET A 1 52.11 -31.84 -11.55
N VAL A 2 51.36 -31.73 -10.44
CA VAL A 2 51.74 -31.85 -9.01
C VAL A 2 52.57 -30.64 -8.50
N LYS A 3 52.06 -30.06 -7.40
CA LYS A 3 52.58 -29.02 -6.48
C LYS A 3 52.28 -27.56 -6.84
N ALA A 4 52.04 -26.65 -5.91
CA ALA A 4 51.59 -26.64 -4.51
C ALA A 4 51.62 -25.15 -4.10
N GLU A 5 50.85 -24.83 -3.08
CA GLU A 5 50.65 -23.54 -2.44
C GLU A 5 51.91 -22.71 -2.12
N GLU A 6 51.79 -21.38 -2.12
CA GLU A 6 52.35 -20.58 -1.03
C GLU A 6 51.38 -19.45 -0.62
N LYS A 7 50.92 -19.51 0.63
CA LYS A 7 50.22 -18.44 1.35
C LYS A 7 51.24 -17.40 1.81
N VAL A 8 51.00 -16.12 1.54
CA VAL A 8 51.57 -15.04 2.36
C VAL A 8 50.46 -14.14 2.90
N GLN A 9 50.19 -14.32 4.19
CA GLN A 9 49.40 -13.41 5.02
C GLN A 9 50.23 -12.16 5.30
N LYS A 10 49.67 -10.95 5.07
CA LYS A 10 50.02 -9.76 5.86
C LYS A 10 48.76 -8.98 6.23
N LYS A 11 48.55 -8.89 7.55
CA LYS A 11 47.50 -8.15 8.27
C LYS A 11 47.83 -6.64 8.34
N PRO A 12 46.87 -5.78 8.77
CA PRO A 12 46.71 -4.39 8.34
C PRO A 12 47.56 -3.40 9.16
N VAL A 13 47.80 -2.20 8.60
CA VAL A 13 48.50 -1.11 9.32
C VAL A 13 47.59 0.13 9.40
N LEU A 14 47.04 0.38 10.59
CA LEU A 14 46.66 1.71 11.03
C LEU A 14 47.94 2.53 11.25
N LYS A 15 47.99 3.77 10.75
CA LYS A 15 48.83 4.80 11.35
C LYS A 15 48.02 5.59 12.36
N LYS A 16 48.44 5.50 13.63
CA LYS A 16 48.06 6.37 14.74
C LYS A 16 49.26 7.24 15.07
N ASP A 17 49.12 8.54 14.92
CA ASP A 17 49.92 9.56 15.58
C ASP A 17 48.92 10.64 16.02
N GLY A 18 48.65 10.98 17.29
CA GLY A 18 49.18 10.52 18.56
C GLY A 18 48.19 10.75 19.72
N LYS A 19 48.56 10.17 20.86
CA LYS A 19 48.07 10.30 22.26
C LYS A 19 47.68 11.75 22.65
N LYS A 20 46.85 12.09 23.67
CA LYS A 20 45.89 11.46 24.62
C LYS A 20 45.31 12.64 25.46
N VAL A 21 44.00 12.59 25.80
CA VAL A 21 43.23 13.02 27.03
C VAL A 21 43.64 14.32 27.78
N VAL A 22 42.72 15.19 28.25
CA VAL A 22 41.96 15.08 29.52
C VAL A 22 40.70 15.96 29.51
N ALA A 23 39.60 15.41 30.02
CA ALA A 23 38.31 16.07 30.20
C ALA A 23 38.19 16.81 31.56
N LYS A 24 37.45 17.92 31.61
CA LYS A 24 36.70 18.34 32.81
C LYS A 24 35.26 18.71 32.44
N LYS A 25 34.33 17.96 33.06
CA LYS A 25 32.87 18.08 32.98
C LYS A 25 32.39 19.26 33.83
N THR A 26 31.40 20.01 33.34
CA THR A 26 30.39 20.66 34.20
C THR A 26 28.99 20.22 33.75
N LYS A 27 28.17 19.89 34.75
CA LYS A 27 27.00 19.00 34.68
C LYS A 27 25.74 19.79 34.27
N LYS A 28 24.99 19.30 33.28
CA LYS A 28 23.52 19.54 33.20
C LYS A 28 22.77 18.22 32.93
N SER A 29 22.18 17.73 34.01
CA SER A 29 21.00 16.86 34.17
C SER A 29 20.68 15.76 33.14
N LYS A 30 20.69 14.51 33.61
CA LYS A 30 20.05 13.33 32.99
C LYS A 30 18.53 13.56 32.83
N PRO A 31 17.90 13.26 31.69
CA PRO A 31 16.45 13.09 31.64
C PRO A 31 16.06 11.71 32.22
N LYS A 32 15.10 11.72 33.15
CA LYS A 32 14.48 10.55 33.79
C LYS A 32 13.81 9.62 32.75
N PRO A 33 13.68 8.30 33.01
CA PRO A 33 13.06 7.37 32.07
C PRO A 33 11.60 7.74 31.83
N LYS A 34 11.27 8.15 30.60
CA LYS A 34 9.89 8.36 30.18
C LYS A 34 9.20 7.00 30.06
N VAL A 35 8.49 6.58 31.10
CA VAL A 35 7.42 5.58 30.99
C VAL A 35 6.28 6.24 30.23
N VAL A 36 6.26 6.08 28.90
CA VAL A 36 5.12 6.45 28.07
C VAL A 36 4.67 5.21 27.32
N LYS A 37 3.65 4.59 27.92
CA LYS A 37 2.60 3.71 27.38
C LYS A 37 2.92 3.07 26.03
N LYS A 38 3.01 1.73 26.02
CA LYS A 38 2.94 0.91 24.80
C LYS A 38 1.74 1.39 23.96
N THR A 39 1.99 2.22 22.95
CA THR A 39 0.98 2.54 21.95
C THR A 39 0.65 1.23 21.25
N VAL A 40 -0.59 0.78 21.34
CA VAL A 40 -1.09 -0.42 20.67
C VAL A 40 -1.00 -0.20 19.16
N LYS A 41 0.19 -0.42 18.58
CA LYS A 41 0.41 -0.40 17.12
C LYS A 41 -0.04 -1.74 16.54
N LYS A 42 -1.33 -2.04 16.63
CA LYS A 42 -1.91 -3.19 15.92
C LYS A 42 -3.25 -2.81 15.29
N ALA A 43 -3.20 -2.41 14.01
CA ALA A 43 -4.34 -2.44 13.08
C ALA A 43 -3.95 -2.34 11.59
N LYS A 44 -2.67 -2.56 11.21
CA LYS A 44 -2.27 -2.46 9.78
C LYS A 44 -2.61 -3.71 8.96
N ASN A 45 -2.69 -4.87 9.62
CA ASN A 45 -2.79 -6.18 8.95
C ASN A 45 -4.13 -6.91 9.18
N GLN A 46 -5.15 -6.23 9.70
CA GLN A 46 -6.46 -6.85 9.86
C GLN A 46 -7.25 -6.84 8.54
N PRO A 47 -8.05 -7.88 8.29
CA PRO A 47 -9.02 -7.82 7.20
C PRO A 47 -9.95 -6.62 7.40
N LEU A 48 -10.37 -6.01 6.30
CA LEU A 48 -11.23 -4.83 6.31
C LEU A 48 -12.15 -4.89 5.10
N SER A 49 -13.44 -4.76 5.35
CA SER A 49 -14.48 -4.69 4.33
C SER A 49 -15.12 -3.30 4.36
N LEU A 50 -15.22 -2.64 3.21
CA LEU A 50 -15.67 -1.25 3.11
C LEU A 50 -16.46 -1.04 1.82
N GLU A 51 -17.62 -0.41 1.92
CA GLU A 51 -18.33 0.11 0.76
C GLU A 51 -18.06 1.59 0.55
N THR A 52 -17.71 1.94 -0.67
CA THR A 52 -17.38 3.31 -1.06
C THR A 52 -17.92 3.65 -2.43
N THR A 53 -18.21 4.92 -2.65
CA THR A 53 -18.61 5.42 -3.97
C THR A 53 -17.43 6.14 -4.60
N ILE A 54 -17.11 5.81 -5.85
CA ILE A 54 -16.12 6.55 -6.66
C ILE A 54 -16.84 7.43 -7.69
N ASN A 55 -16.40 8.67 -7.83
CA ASN A 55 -16.86 9.56 -8.91
C ASN A 55 -15.94 9.38 -10.13
N LEU A 56 -16.41 8.61 -11.11
CA LEU A 56 -15.67 8.32 -12.33
C LEU A 56 -15.74 9.47 -13.33
N HIS A 57 -16.81 10.27 -13.32
CA HIS A 57 -16.94 11.44 -14.20
C HIS A 57 -15.75 12.41 -14.03
N ARG A 58 -15.41 12.74 -12.77
CA ARG A 58 -14.25 13.60 -12.47
C ARG A 58 -12.92 12.97 -12.89
N VAL A 59 -12.81 11.64 -12.82
CA VAL A 59 -11.60 10.91 -13.19
C VAL A 59 -11.36 10.92 -14.70
N VAL A 60 -12.42 10.73 -15.47
CA VAL A 60 -12.36 10.67 -16.94
C VAL A 60 -12.47 12.04 -17.61
N PHE A 61 -12.70 13.10 -16.82
CA PHE A 61 -12.69 14.47 -17.34
C PHE A 61 -11.38 14.79 -18.07
N GLY A 62 -11.50 15.50 -19.20
CA GLY A 62 -10.37 15.89 -20.05
C GLY A 62 -9.61 14.77 -20.76
N CYS A 63 -10.08 13.51 -20.74
CA CYS A 63 -9.42 12.43 -21.47
C CYS A 63 -10.11 12.05 -22.78
N THR A 64 -9.31 11.65 -23.76
CA THR A 64 -9.77 11.20 -25.08
C THR A 64 -10.73 10.02 -24.94
N PHE A 65 -11.80 10.03 -25.74
CA PHE A 65 -12.84 9.00 -25.74
C PHE A 65 -12.31 7.57 -25.81
N LYS A 66 -11.30 7.29 -26.65
CA LYS A 66 -10.69 5.96 -26.83
C LYS A 66 -10.02 5.41 -25.56
N ARG A 67 -9.73 6.26 -24.56
CA ARG A 67 -9.00 5.89 -23.34
C ARG A 67 -9.84 5.99 -22.07
N ARG A 68 -11.12 6.40 -22.15
CA ARG A 68 -11.96 6.67 -20.97
C ARG A 68 -12.14 5.45 -20.07
N ALA A 69 -12.68 4.35 -20.58
CA ALA A 69 -12.89 3.13 -19.79
C ALA A 69 -11.57 2.58 -19.21
N ARG A 70 -10.50 2.55 -20.01
CA ARG A 70 -9.17 2.14 -19.54
C ARG A 70 -8.63 3.04 -18.43
N LYS A 71 -8.84 4.37 -18.54
CA LYS A 71 -8.46 5.33 -17.50
C LYS A 71 -9.27 5.12 -16.23
N ALA A 72 -10.57 4.87 -16.35
CA ALA A 72 -11.47 4.59 -15.22
C ALA A 72 -10.99 3.37 -14.42
N ILE A 73 -10.68 2.26 -15.08
CA ILE A 73 -10.18 1.04 -14.41
C ILE A 73 -8.85 1.31 -13.71
N LYS A 74 -7.90 1.99 -14.36
CA LYS A 74 -6.62 2.37 -13.74
C LYS A 74 -6.82 3.25 -12.51
N ALA A 75 -7.78 4.17 -12.57
CA ALA A 75 -8.10 5.05 -11.46
C ALA A 75 -8.81 4.32 -10.32
N ILE A 76 -9.69 3.35 -10.60
CA ILE A 76 -10.28 2.47 -9.58
C ILE A 76 -9.15 1.74 -8.84
N ARG A 77 -8.19 1.14 -9.55
CA ARG A 77 -7.01 0.52 -8.91
C ARG A 77 -6.23 1.53 -8.06
N GLY A 78 -5.98 2.72 -8.58
CA GLY A 78 -5.29 3.79 -7.85
C GLY A 78 -6.03 4.26 -6.58
N PHE A 79 -7.36 4.36 -6.66
CA PHE A 79 -8.22 4.71 -5.54
C PHE A 79 -8.15 3.65 -4.44
N VAL A 80 -8.29 2.38 -4.80
CA VAL A 80 -8.24 1.26 -3.85
C VAL A 80 -6.88 1.17 -3.17
N ARG A 81 -5.79 1.30 -3.92
CA ARG A 81 -4.43 1.34 -3.35
C ARG A 81 -4.28 2.45 -2.31
N ARG A 82 -4.89 3.61 -2.53
CA ARG A 82 -4.86 4.74 -1.60
C ARG A 82 -5.67 4.49 -0.34
N VAL A 83 -6.89 3.96 -0.49
CA VAL A 83 -7.83 3.74 0.62
C VAL A 83 -7.37 2.56 1.50
N MET A 84 -7.06 1.42 0.88
CA MET A 84 -6.76 0.17 1.61
C MET A 84 -5.28 -0.02 1.94
N LYS A 85 -4.39 0.83 1.38
CA LYS A 85 -2.94 0.76 1.54
C LYS A 85 -2.35 -0.59 1.14
N THR A 86 -2.97 -1.25 0.17
CA THR A 86 -2.53 -2.51 -0.45
C THR A 86 -2.01 -2.21 -1.85
N HIS A 87 -1.01 -2.95 -2.32
CA HIS A 87 -0.53 -2.78 -3.70
C HIS A 87 -1.19 -3.78 -4.66
N ASP A 88 -1.47 -5.01 -4.20
CA ASP A 88 -2.19 -5.97 -5.01
C ASP A 88 -3.70 -5.71 -4.96
N VAL A 89 -4.30 -5.46 -6.12
CA VAL A 89 -5.72 -5.10 -6.28
C VAL A 89 -6.30 -5.94 -7.40
N ARG A 90 -7.18 -6.86 -7.01
CA ARG A 90 -7.88 -7.79 -7.88
C ARG A 90 -9.27 -7.23 -8.18
N ILE A 91 -9.56 -7.02 -9.46
CA ILE A 91 -10.85 -6.49 -9.91
C ILE A 91 -11.75 -7.67 -10.26
N ASP A 92 -12.94 -7.70 -9.66
CA ASP A 92 -13.98 -8.66 -10.01
C ASP A 92 -14.42 -8.45 -11.48
N PRO A 93 -14.58 -9.53 -12.29
CA PRO A 93 -15.11 -9.43 -13.64
C PRO A 93 -16.46 -8.69 -13.72
N LYS A 94 -17.32 -8.76 -12.69
CA LYS A 94 -18.59 -8.02 -12.67
C LYS A 94 -18.38 -6.50 -12.70
N LEU A 95 -17.42 -6.01 -11.92
CA LEU A 95 -17.05 -4.60 -11.93
C LEU A 95 -16.44 -4.19 -13.27
N ASN A 96 -15.63 -5.05 -13.87
CA ASN A 96 -15.09 -4.79 -15.21
C ASN A 96 -16.22 -4.65 -16.24
N LYS A 97 -17.16 -5.61 -16.28
CA LYS A 97 -18.34 -5.55 -17.16
C LYS A 97 -19.16 -4.27 -16.94
N PHE A 98 -19.40 -3.88 -15.69
CA PHE A 98 -20.14 -2.65 -15.37
C PHE A 98 -19.44 -1.38 -15.89
N VAL A 99 -18.11 -1.28 -15.77
CA VAL A 99 -17.36 -0.12 -16.26
C VAL A 99 -17.33 -0.07 -17.79
N TRP A 100 -17.37 -1.22 -18.46
CA TRP A 100 -17.37 -1.35 -19.92
C TRP A 100 -18.77 -1.44 -20.56
N SER A 101 -19.85 -1.35 -19.78
CA SER A 101 -21.22 -1.56 -20.28
C SER A 101 -21.64 -0.55 -21.36
N GLY A 102 -21.24 0.72 -21.22
CA GLY A 102 -21.44 1.77 -22.23
C GLY A 102 -20.30 1.86 -23.26
N GLY A 103 -19.49 0.81 -23.40
CA GLY A 103 -18.33 0.75 -24.27
C GLY A 103 -17.18 1.66 -23.84
N VAL A 104 -16.29 1.98 -24.78
CA VAL A 104 -15.07 2.73 -24.46
C VAL A 104 -15.34 4.18 -24.00
N LYS A 105 -16.42 4.79 -24.50
CA LYS A 105 -16.79 6.19 -24.25
C LYS A 105 -17.75 6.36 -23.07
N GLY A 106 -18.69 5.42 -22.91
CA GLY A 106 -19.79 5.47 -21.94
C GLY A 106 -19.42 4.89 -20.59
N VAL A 107 -18.46 5.51 -19.91
CA VAL A 107 -18.13 5.14 -18.53
C VAL A 107 -19.24 5.65 -17.59
N PRO A 108 -19.76 4.83 -16.65
CA PRO A 108 -20.72 5.28 -15.65
C PRO A 108 -20.20 6.48 -14.86
N PHE A 109 -21.05 7.45 -14.51
CA PHE A 109 -20.59 8.64 -13.78
C PHE A 109 -20.11 8.33 -12.36
N ARG A 110 -20.79 7.42 -11.66
CA ARG A 110 -20.43 6.97 -10.30
C ARG A 110 -20.54 5.45 -10.23
N ALA A 111 -19.74 4.84 -9.38
CA ALA A 111 -19.80 3.41 -9.09
C ALA A 111 -19.74 3.19 -7.58
N ARG A 112 -20.61 2.32 -7.07
CA ARG A 112 -20.51 1.83 -5.69
C ARG A 112 -19.66 0.56 -5.72
N LEU A 113 -18.64 0.56 -4.88
CA LEU A 113 -17.64 -0.48 -4.81
C LEU A 113 -17.64 -1.07 -3.41
N ARG A 114 -17.60 -2.40 -3.33
CA ARG A 114 -17.23 -3.14 -2.13
C ARG A 114 -15.75 -3.50 -2.22
N LEU A 115 -15.01 -3.13 -1.19
CA LEU A 115 -13.57 -3.31 -1.08
C LEU A 115 -13.30 -4.27 0.07
N ASP A 116 -12.82 -5.46 -0.24
CA ASP A 116 -12.54 -6.48 0.75
C ASP A 116 -11.03 -6.76 0.77
N ARG A 117 -10.38 -6.39 1.87
CA ARG A 117 -8.96 -6.66 2.10
C ARG A 117 -8.82 -8.01 2.80
N LYS A 118 -8.22 -8.98 2.12
CA LYS A 118 -8.03 -10.36 2.59
C LYS A 118 -6.55 -10.69 2.75
N ARG A 119 -6.25 -11.73 3.54
CA ARG A 119 -4.90 -12.32 3.63
C ARG A 119 -4.70 -13.31 2.49
N SER A 120 -3.51 -13.32 1.92
CA SER A 120 -3.12 -14.33 0.93
C SER A 120 -2.85 -15.66 1.63
N GLU A 121 -3.35 -16.74 1.04
CA GLU A 121 -3.04 -18.13 1.46
C GLU A 121 -1.81 -18.66 0.72
N ASP A 122 -1.51 -18.12 -0.47
CA ASP A 122 -0.34 -18.50 -1.28
C ASP A 122 0.98 -18.04 -0.61
N GLU A 123 1.85 -18.99 -0.25
CA GLU A 123 3.18 -18.71 0.32
C GLU A 123 4.13 -18.03 -0.67
N ASP A 124 3.95 -18.22 -1.97
CA ASP A 124 4.78 -17.62 -3.03
C ASP A 124 4.51 -16.12 -3.27
N SER A 125 3.44 -15.59 -2.69
CA SER A 125 3.07 -14.19 -2.89
C SER A 125 3.95 -13.24 -2.07
N LYS A 126 4.73 -12.40 -2.76
CA LYS A 126 5.55 -11.31 -2.14
C LYS A 126 4.76 -10.38 -1.21
N LYS A 127 3.43 -10.33 -1.34
CA LYS A 127 2.53 -9.45 -0.58
C LYS A 127 1.54 -10.30 0.23
N LYS A 128 1.51 -10.05 1.54
CA LYS A 128 0.65 -10.76 2.50
C LYS A 128 -0.84 -10.40 2.39
N LEU A 129 -1.17 -9.26 1.79
CA LEU A 129 -2.52 -8.71 1.73
C LEU A 129 -2.85 -8.34 0.28
N TYR A 130 -4.04 -8.72 -0.15
CA TYR A 130 -4.64 -8.30 -1.40
C TYR A 130 -6.01 -7.69 -1.16
N THR A 131 -6.48 -6.86 -2.08
CA THR A 131 -7.83 -6.32 -2.04
C THR A 131 -8.62 -6.80 -3.24
N VAL A 132 -9.76 -7.41 -2.97
CA VAL A 132 -10.76 -7.73 -3.99
C VAL A 132 -11.73 -6.56 -4.08
N VAL A 133 -12.04 -6.17 -5.31
CA VAL A 133 -12.92 -5.04 -5.60
C VAL A 133 -14.12 -5.58 -6.36
N SER A 134 -15.29 -5.51 -5.74
CA SER A 134 -16.56 -5.92 -6.34
C SER A 134 -17.46 -4.71 -6.56
N TRP A 135 -18.34 -4.81 -7.56
CA TRP A 135 -19.36 -3.81 -7.84
C TRP A 135 -20.61 -4.10 -7.02
N VAL A 136 -21.19 -3.06 -6.42
CA VAL A 136 -22.48 -3.14 -5.73
C VAL A 136 -23.52 -2.43 -6.61
N PRO A 137 -24.56 -3.14 -7.09
CA PRO A 137 -25.67 -2.50 -7.79
C PRO A 137 -26.45 -1.62 -6.82
N VAL A 138 -26.65 -0.36 -7.19
CA VAL A 138 -27.44 0.61 -6.42
C VAL A 138 -28.26 1.44 -7.39
N HIS A 139 -29.52 1.69 -7.07
CA HIS A 139 -30.39 2.55 -7.85
C HIS A 139 -29.99 4.03 -7.73
N ASP A 140 -29.77 4.52 -6.49
CA ASP A 140 -29.44 5.92 -6.21
C ASP A 140 -28.13 6.12 -5.44
N PHE A 141 -27.40 7.19 -5.80
CA PHE A 141 -26.14 7.57 -5.13
C PHE A 141 -26.28 8.76 -4.18
N LYS A 142 -27.52 9.17 -3.85
CA LYS A 142 -27.80 10.26 -2.90
C LYS A 142 -27.53 9.78 -1.48
N ASN A 143 -26.87 10.59 -0.66
CA ASN A 143 -26.58 10.32 0.76
C ASN A 143 -25.80 9.03 1.07
N LEU A 144 -25.23 8.35 0.06
CA LEU A 144 -24.39 7.18 0.26
C LEU A 144 -22.97 7.59 0.66
N THR A 145 -22.69 7.51 1.95
CA THR A 145 -21.36 7.71 2.54
C THR A 145 -20.53 6.41 2.55
N HIS A 146 -19.29 6.50 3.03
CA HIS A 146 -18.43 5.34 3.23
C HIS A 146 -18.95 4.51 4.41
N LYS A 147 -19.19 3.22 4.18
CA LYS A 147 -19.68 2.30 5.21
C LYS A 147 -18.67 1.18 5.41
N LYS A 148 -18.25 0.93 6.64
CA LYS A 148 -17.48 -0.27 6.98
C LYS A 148 -18.48 -1.42 7.07
N ILE A 149 -18.24 -2.49 6.33
CA ILE A 149 -19.02 -3.73 6.48
C ILE A 149 -18.31 -4.53 7.56
N GLU A 150 -19.07 -4.91 8.58
CA GLU A 150 -18.65 -5.93 9.52
C GLU A 150 -19.25 -7.23 9.01
N GLU A 151 -18.35 -8.15 8.67
CA GLU A 151 -18.68 -9.54 8.32
C GLU A 151 -18.41 -10.39 9.56
#